data_AF-A0A3N5Q0I8-F1
#
_entry.id   AF-A0A3N5Q0I8-F1
#
_cell.length_a   1.000
_cell.length_b   1.000
_cell.length_c   1.000
_cell.angle_alpha   90.00
_cell.angle_beta   90.00
_cell.angle_gamma   90.00
#
_symmetry.space_group_name_H-M   'P 1'
#
loop_
_entity.id
_entity.type
_entity.pdbx_description
1 polymer ?
#
loop_
_entity_poly.entity_id
_entity_poly.type
_entity_poly.pdbx_seq_one_letter_code
_entity_poly.pdbx_strand_id
1 'polypeptide(L)'
;MLLSLGFMAEKVVEHFGDRFAGMELVHVIEKVPLGTGGAVRQALVHCCSDHAFVFNGDTYLDLEASEIEVHWQIHHAPIIVARWVSDTSRYGRLNVARKRVLGFAEKKVAGPGLINAGCYVLPVSILDGFAVGHPFSLEMDFLAQVVPQQRFDLFVTQGHFIDIGVPADYLRAQTELAEIGH
;
A
#
# COMPACT_ATOMS: atom_id res chain seq x y z
N MET A 1 2.27 9.85 10.98
CA MET A 1 1.65 9.22 9.78
C MET A 1 1.44 10.30 8.74
N LEU A 2 1.78 10.02 7.48
CA LEU A 2 1.55 10.94 6.36
C LEU A 2 0.26 10.52 5.65
N LEU A 3 -0.68 11.46 5.48
CA LEU A 3 -1.90 11.25 4.72
C LEU A 3 -1.77 11.99 3.39
N SER A 4 -1.65 11.25 2.28
CA SER A 4 -1.72 11.86 0.94
C SER A 4 -3.17 12.10 0.58
N LEU A 5 -3.55 13.37 0.46
CA LEU A 5 -4.93 13.79 0.28
C LEU A 5 -5.09 14.53 -1.04
N GLY A 6 -6.08 14.11 -1.82
CA GLY A 6 -6.50 14.78 -3.05
C GLY A 6 -7.96 15.25 -2.94
N PHE A 7 -8.85 14.54 -3.62
CA PHE A 7 -10.28 14.87 -3.64
C PHE A 7 -10.89 14.90 -2.22
N MET A 8 -11.62 15.98 -1.90
CA MET A 8 -12.25 16.23 -0.59
C MET A 8 -11.27 16.20 0.61
N ALA A 9 -10.01 16.59 0.39
CA ALA A 9 -8.99 16.67 1.45
C ALA A 9 -9.48 17.46 2.68
N GLU A 10 -10.27 18.52 2.48
CA GLU A 10 -10.83 19.34 3.54
C GLU A 10 -11.65 18.54 4.56
N LYS A 11 -12.43 17.55 4.11
CA LYS A 11 -13.24 16.72 5.00
C LYS A 11 -12.40 15.80 5.86
N VAL A 12 -11.30 15.27 5.30
CA VAL A 12 -10.38 14.39 6.02
C VAL A 12 -9.62 15.20 7.07
N VAL A 13 -9.11 16.37 6.68
CA VAL A 13 -8.41 17.28 7.60
C VAL A 13 -9.33 17.75 8.73
N GLU A 14 -10.57 18.14 8.42
CA GLU A 14 -11.56 18.57 9.41
C GLU A 14 -11.93 17.45 10.40
N HIS A 15 -12.04 16.21 9.92
CA HIS A 15 -12.41 15.07 10.76
C HIS A 15 -11.26 14.60 11.67
N PHE A 16 -10.05 14.48 11.15
CA PHE A 16 -8.93 13.85 11.87
C PHE A 16 -8.00 14.86 12.57
N GLY A 17 -7.92 16.09 12.06
CA GLY A 17 -6.96 17.10 12.55
C GLY A 17 -5.51 16.61 12.51
N ASP A 18 -4.61 17.31 13.20
CA ASP A 18 -3.18 16.99 13.18
C ASP A 18 -2.79 15.85 14.14
N ARG A 19 -3.75 15.36 14.94
CA ARG A 19 -3.55 14.23 15.85
C ARG A 19 -4.81 13.37 15.96
N PHE A 20 -4.65 12.07 15.75
CA PHE A 20 -5.75 11.11 15.88
C PHE A 20 -5.26 9.82 16.52
N ALA A 21 -6.04 9.26 17.45
CA ALA A 21 -5.73 8.00 18.15
C ALA A 21 -4.29 7.91 18.71
N GLY A 22 -3.76 9.03 19.22
CA GLY A 22 -2.40 9.12 19.77
C GLY A 22 -1.29 9.31 18.74
N MET A 23 -1.60 9.26 17.44
CA MET A 23 -0.65 9.49 16.35
C MET A 23 -0.63 10.95 15.92
N GLU A 24 0.55 11.43 15.50
CA GLU A 24 0.70 12.68 14.76
C GLU A 24 0.37 12.43 13.28
N LEU A 25 -0.48 13.28 12.71
CA LEU A 25 -0.90 13.23 11.32
C LEU A 25 -0.31 14.43 10.58
N VAL A 26 0.34 14.15 9.44
CA VAL A 26 0.84 15.17 8.52
C VAL A 26 0.06 15.03 7.22
N HIS A 27 -0.71 16.07 6.89
CA HIS A 27 -1.51 16.11 5.68
C HIS A 27 -0.68 16.61 4.49
N VAL A 28 -0.50 15.75 3.49
CA VAL A 28 0.16 16.09 2.23
C VAL A 28 -0.93 16.31 1.18
N ILE A 29 -1.30 17.57 0.96
CA ILE A 29 -2.40 17.92 0.06
C ILE A 29 -1.87 18.11 -1.37
N GLU A 30 -2.41 17.31 -2.28
CA GLU A 30 -2.12 17.37 -3.71
C GLU A 30 -2.81 18.58 -4.34
N LYS A 31 -2.02 19.48 -4.98
CA LYS A 31 -2.59 20.62 -5.72
C LYS A 31 -3.24 20.20 -7.04
N VAL A 32 -2.76 19.10 -7.61
CA VAL A 32 -3.25 18.45 -8.83
C VAL A 32 -3.16 16.94 -8.61
N PRO A 33 -4.01 16.11 -9.23
CA PRO A 33 -3.94 14.66 -9.05
C PRO A 33 -2.57 14.11 -9.46
N LEU A 34 -1.82 13.54 -8.51
CA LEU A 34 -0.47 13.00 -8.75
C LEU A 34 -0.46 11.50 -9.05
N GLY A 35 -1.60 10.82 -8.93
CA GLY A 35 -1.63 9.36 -8.98
C GLY A 35 -0.92 8.73 -7.78
N THR A 36 -1.03 7.40 -7.64
CA THR A 36 -0.53 6.68 -6.46
C THR A 36 0.97 6.83 -6.27
N GLY A 37 1.75 6.83 -7.35
CA GLY A 37 3.20 6.96 -7.30
C GLY A 37 3.64 8.38 -6.98
N GLY A 38 3.02 9.37 -7.61
CA GLY A 38 3.33 10.79 -7.36
C GLY A 38 2.96 11.22 -5.93
N ALA A 39 1.84 10.74 -5.41
CA ALA A 39 1.42 10.88 -4.02
C ALA A 39 2.48 10.34 -3.04
N VAL A 40 2.91 9.09 -3.23
CA VAL A 40 3.94 8.46 -2.39
C VAL A 40 5.27 9.21 -2.52
N ARG A 41 5.70 9.58 -3.73
CA ARG A 41 6.92 10.36 -3.95
C ARG A 41 6.89 11.69 -3.20
N GLN A 42 5.74 12.36 -3.18
CA GLN A 42 5.54 13.61 -2.46
C GLN A 42 5.55 13.39 -0.94
N ALA A 43 4.97 12.31 -0.44
CA ALA A 43 4.98 11.99 0.99
C ALA A 43 6.38 11.62 1.50
N LEU A 44 7.14 10.82 0.74
CA LEU A 44 8.46 10.31 1.17
C LEU A 44 9.49 11.42 1.45
N VAL A 45 9.35 12.63 0.90
CA VAL A 45 10.26 13.77 1.21
C VAL A 45 10.15 14.23 2.66
N HIS A 46 9.05 13.88 3.34
CA HIS A 46 8.79 14.23 4.73
C HIS A 46 9.17 13.11 5.71
N CYS A 47 9.58 11.93 5.21
CA CYS A 47 10.00 10.82 6.05
C CYS A 47 11.42 11.06 6.59
N CYS A 48 11.59 10.87 7.89
CA CYS A 48 12.90 10.96 8.57
C CYS A 48 13.61 9.60 8.70
N SER A 49 12.88 8.49 8.55
CA SER A 49 13.42 7.13 8.60
C SER A 49 14.02 6.72 7.25
N ASP A 50 14.75 5.60 7.22
CA ASP A 50 15.32 5.01 6.01
C ASP A 50 14.28 4.31 5.11
N HIS A 51 13.14 3.93 5.69
CA HIS A 51 12.03 3.28 4.99
C HIS A 51 10.67 3.79 5.49
N ALA A 52 9.63 3.48 4.73
CA ALA A 52 8.25 3.81 5.05
C ALA A 52 7.31 2.65 4.73
N PHE A 53 6.31 2.48 5.59
CA PHE A 53 5.12 1.70 5.27
C PHE A 53 4.16 2.56 4.45
N VAL A 54 3.77 2.05 3.29
CA VAL A 54 2.85 2.69 2.36
C VAL A 54 1.60 1.83 2.26
N PHE A 55 0.43 2.45 2.44
CA PHE A 55 -0.86 1.78 2.41
C PHE A 55 -1.77 2.47 1.40
N ASN A 56 -2.50 1.69 0.63
CA ASN A 56 -3.60 2.19 -0.18
C ASN A 56 -4.75 2.61 0.75
N GLY A 57 -5.32 3.80 0.50
CA GLY A 57 -6.35 4.38 1.36
C GLY A 57 -7.73 3.70 1.29
N ASP A 58 -7.92 2.77 0.35
CA ASP A 58 -9.14 2.00 0.15
C ASP A 58 -9.06 0.57 0.72
N THR A 59 -7.96 0.24 1.40
CA THR A 59 -7.72 -1.10 1.93
C THR A 59 -7.61 -1.08 3.44
N TYR A 60 -8.41 -1.89 4.12
CA TYR A 60 -8.17 -2.25 5.51
C TYR A 60 -7.32 -3.51 5.57
N LEU A 61 -6.24 -3.47 6.35
CA LEU A 61 -5.33 -4.58 6.55
C LEU A 61 -4.88 -4.64 8.00
N ASP A 62 -5.23 -5.72 8.69
CA ASP A 62 -4.74 -6.03 10.05
C ASP A 62 -3.31 -6.58 9.95
N LEU A 63 -2.36 -5.67 9.81
CA LEU A 63 -1.00 -5.99 9.39
C LEU A 63 -0.11 -6.47 10.54
N GLU A 64 0.69 -7.52 10.30
CA GLU A 64 1.76 -7.99 11.17
C GLU A 64 3.00 -7.06 11.14
N ALA A 65 2.82 -5.77 11.44
CA ALA A 65 3.82 -4.73 11.22
C ALA A 65 5.17 -5.01 11.90
N SER A 66 5.17 -5.60 13.10
CA SER A 66 6.41 -5.96 13.82
C SER A 66 7.22 -7.05 13.10
N GLU A 67 6.55 -8.03 12.48
CA GLU A 67 7.23 -9.09 11.72
C GLU A 67 7.83 -8.55 10.43
N ILE A 68 7.10 -7.65 9.76
CA ILE A 68 7.54 -6.98 8.54
C ILE A 68 8.73 -6.06 8.83
N GLU A 69 8.70 -5.33 9.95
CA GLU A 69 9.82 -4.52 10.41
C GLU A 69 11.07 -5.39 10.61
N VAL A 70 10.95 -6.52 11.31
CA VAL A 70 12.07 -7.45 11.49
C VAL A 70 12.58 -7.97 10.13
N HIS A 71 11.68 -8.29 9.20
CA HIS A 71 12.05 -8.71 7.85
C HIS A 71 12.86 -7.62 7.12
N TRP A 72 12.40 -6.36 7.19
CA TRP A 72 13.11 -5.21 6.63
C TRP A 72 14.50 -5.07 7.23
N GLN A 73 14.62 -5.07 8.55
CA GLN A 73 15.90 -4.93 9.26
C GLN A 73 16.90 -6.04 8.93
N ILE A 74 16.44 -7.25 8.60
CA ILE A 74 17.32 -8.36 8.20
C ILE A 74 17.79 -8.22 6.75
N HIS A 75 16.90 -7.83 5.84
CA HIS A 75 17.15 -7.96 4.39
C HIS A 75 17.41 -6.66 3.66
N HIS A 76 16.95 -5.52 4.20
CA HIS A 76 16.99 -4.18 3.60
C HIS A 76 16.53 -4.18 2.13
N ALA A 77 15.54 -5.03 1.83
CA ALA A 77 14.95 -5.19 0.52
C ALA A 77 13.50 -4.69 0.56
N PRO A 78 13.04 -3.93 -0.45
CA PRO A 78 11.64 -3.52 -0.52
C PRO A 78 10.69 -4.72 -0.40
N ILE A 79 9.57 -4.53 0.31
CA ILE A 79 8.61 -5.60 0.61
C ILE A 79 7.28 -5.24 -0.04
N ILE A 80 6.67 -6.21 -0.73
CA ILE A 80 5.27 -6.16 -1.15
C ILE A 80 4.48 -7.10 -0.24
N VAL A 81 3.46 -6.58 0.42
CA VAL A 81 2.53 -7.38 1.23
C VAL A 81 1.48 -8.00 0.32
N ALA A 82 1.27 -9.29 0.50
CA ALA A 82 0.36 -10.08 -0.30
C ALA A 82 -0.65 -10.81 0.57
N ARG A 83 -1.84 -11.02 0.01
CA ARG A 83 -2.90 -11.82 0.62
C ARG A 83 -3.25 -12.99 -0.27
N TRP A 84 -3.44 -14.17 0.30
CA TRP A 84 -4.06 -15.28 -0.44
C TRP A 84 -5.57 -15.07 -0.49
N VAL A 85 -6.18 -15.20 -1.68
CA VAL A 85 -7.64 -15.19 -1.87
C VAL A 85 -8.09 -16.34 -2.78
N SER A 86 -9.35 -16.73 -2.64
CA SER A 86 -9.93 -17.85 -3.41
C SER A 86 -10.23 -17.50 -4.86
N ASP A 87 -10.38 -16.20 -5.15
CA ASP A 87 -10.54 -15.71 -6.51
C ASP A 87 -9.80 -14.39 -6.70
N THR A 88 -8.78 -14.40 -7.56
CA THR A 88 -7.98 -13.23 -7.92
C THR A 88 -8.60 -12.39 -9.04
N SER A 89 -9.78 -12.74 -9.57
CA SER A 89 -10.38 -12.10 -10.76
C SER A 89 -10.55 -10.58 -10.67
N ARG A 90 -10.60 -10.02 -9.45
CA ARG A 90 -10.83 -8.59 -9.20
C ARG A 90 -9.57 -7.83 -8.78
N TYR A 91 -8.50 -8.55 -8.44
CA TYR A 91 -7.32 -7.99 -7.80
C TYR A 91 -6.07 -8.10 -8.69
N GLY A 92 -5.02 -7.36 -8.32
CA GLY A 92 -3.70 -7.52 -8.93
C GLY A 92 -3.02 -8.79 -8.44
N ARG A 93 -3.07 -9.88 -9.23
CA ARG A 93 -2.39 -11.14 -8.90
C ARG A 93 -0.87 -10.98 -9.02
N LEU A 94 -0.15 -11.53 -8.05
CA LEU A 94 1.31 -11.53 -8.02
C LEU A 94 1.88 -12.82 -8.63
N ASN A 95 2.96 -12.67 -9.39
CA ASN A 95 3.83 -13.78 -9.78
C ASN A 95 4.97 -13.86 -8.77
N VAL A 96 5.11 -15.00 -8.10
CA VAL A 96 6.06 -15.14 -6.99
C VAL A 96 6.92 -16.39 -7.12
N ALA A 97 8.15 -16.32 -6.65
CA ALA A 97 9.03 -17.47 -6.49
C ALA A 97 9.97 -17.28 -5.31
N ARG A 98 10.20 -18.32 -4.51
CA ARG A 98 11.18 -18.31 -3.40
C ARG A 98 11.03 -17.09 -2.46
N LYS A 99 9.78 -16.76 -2.08
CA LYS A 99 9.43 -15.59 -1.25
C LYS A 99 9.81 -14.23 -1.86
N ARG A 100 9.85 -14.13 -3.18
CA ARG A 100 10.07 -12.89 -3.91
C ARG A 100 8.94 -12.65 -4.88
N VAL A 101 8.65 -11.38 -5.12
CA VAL A 101 7.77 -10.96 -6.21
C VAL A 101 8.60 -10.88 -7.48
N LEU A 102 8.15 -11.56 -8.53
CA LEU A 102 8.75 -11.54 -9.87
C LEU A 102 8.04 -10.57 -10.81
N GLY A 103 6.81 -10.19 -10.48
CA GLY A 103 6.01 -9.24 -11.23
C GLY A 103 4.52 -9.40 -10.92
N PHE A 104 3.71 -8.73 -11.74
CA PHE A 104 2.26 -8.75 -11.67
C PHE A 104 1.71 -9.53 -12.87
N ALA A 105 0.57 -10.19 -12.70
CA ALA A 105 -0.09 -10.86 -13.81
C ALA A 105 -0.65 -9.83 -14.81
N GLU A 106 -0.35 -9.99 -16.11
CA GLU A 106 -0.78 -9.07 -17.18
C GLU A 106 -2.30 -9.01 -17.39
N LYS A 107 -3.04 -10.03 -16.94
CA LYS A 107 -4.50 -10.13 -17.08
C LYS A 107 -5.12 -10.51 -15.74
N LYS A 108 -6.39 -10.15 -15.58
CA LYS A 108 -7.24 -10.65 -14.49
C LYS A 108 -7.37 -12.18 -14.63
N VAL A 109 -6.56 -12.90 -13.87
CA VAL A 109 -6.64 -14.36 -13.77
C VAL A 109 -7.65 -14.69 -12.69
N ALA A 110 -8.63 -15.52 -12.99
CA ALA A 110 -9.60 -16.01 -12.01
C ALA A 110 -9.02 -17.21 -11.22
N GLY A 111 -9.59 -17.45 -10.05
CA GLY A 111 -9.24 -18.58 -9.19
C GLY A 111 -8.20 -18.24 -8.12
N PRO A 112 -7.78 -19.24 -7.32
CA PRO A 112 -7.00 -19.01 -6.12
C PRO A 112 -5.59 -18.49 -6.42
N GLY A 113 -5.11 -17.59 -5.57
CA GLY A 113 -3.78 -17.01 -5.72
C GLY A 113 -3.44 -15.91 -4.73
N LEU A 114 -2.20 -15.43 -4.83
CA LEU A 114 -1.71 -14.30 -4.07
C LEU A 114 -2.01 -13.01 -4.83
N ILE A 115 -2.57 -12.04 -4.12
CA ILE A 115 -2.87 -10.70 -4.62
C ILE A 115 -1.99 -9.69 -3.91
N ASN A 116 -1.74 -8.56 -4.57
CA ASN A 116 -1.19 -7.37 -3.92
C ASN A 116 -2.22 -6.87 -2.89
N ALA A 117 -1.81 -6.77 -1.64
CA ALA A 117 -2.67 -6.32 -0.55
C ALA A 117 -2.67 -4.79 -0.37
N GLY A 118 -2.09 -4.03 -1.32
CA GLY A 118 -2.06 -2.57 -1.26
C GLY A 118 -1.18 -2.02 -0.12
N CYS A 119 -0.26 -2.84 0.40
CA CYS A 119 0.68 -2.43 1.43
C CYS A 119 2.12 -2.77 1.00
N TYR A 120 3.02 -1.81 1.23
CA TYR A 120 4.40 -1.87 0.80
C TYR A 120 5.32 -1.35 1.90
N VAL A 121 6.52 -1.92 2.00
CA VAL A 121 7.62 -1.33 2.76
C VAL A 121 8.73 -0.94 1.81
N LEU A 122 8.96 0.36 1.71
CA LEU A 122 9.81 0.95 0.67
C LEU A 122 10.92 1.79 1.31
N PRO A 123 12.18 1.68 0.85
CA PRO A 123 13.19 2.66 1.19
C PRO A 123 12.74 4.05 0.73
N VAL A 124 13.02 5.07 1.53
CA VAL A 124 12.54 6.44 1.24
C VAL A 124 13.11 7.01 -0.06
N SER A 125 14.29 6.54 -0.48
CA SER A 125 14.96 6.94 -1.73
C SER A 125 14.48 6.17 -2.96
N ILE A 126 13.54 5.21 -2.84
CA ILE A 126 13.22 4.28 -3.94
C ILE A 126 12.62 5.00 -5.16
N LEU A 127 12.02 6.18 -4.96
CA LEU A 127 11.40 6.99 -6.00
C LEU A 127 12.21 8.23 -6.39
N ASP A 128 13.49 8.34 -5.99
CA ASP A 128 14.30 9.54 -6.25
C ASP A 128 14.53 9.84 -7.74
N GLY A 129 14.39 8.82 -8.61
CA GLY A 129 14.39 9.00 -10.06
C GLY A 129 13.16 9.75 -10.61
N PHE A 130 12.11 9.92 -9.81
CA PHE A 130 10.89 10.65 -10.18
C PHE A 130 10.91 12.05 -9.57
N ALA A 131 10.53 13.05 -10.37
CA ALA A 131 10.39 14.42 -9.92
C ALA A 131 9.21 14.56 -8.93
N VAL A 132 9.42 15.32 -7.85
CA VAL A 132 8.35 15.62 -6.89
C VAL A 132 7.27 16.45 -7.58
N GLY A 133 6.00 16.09 -7.33
CA GLY A 133 4.84 16.77 -7.93
C GLY A 133 4.53 16.37 -9.37
N HIS A 134 5.17 15.34 -9.91
CA HIS A 134 4.81 14.75 -11.20
C HIS A 134 3.84 13.58 -11.06
N PRO A 135 2.82 13.48 -11.94
CA PRO A 135 1.85 12.40 -11.85
C PRO A 135 2.39 11.09 -12.41
N PHE A 136 2.25 10.00 -11.65
CA PHE A 136 2.50 8.62 -12.10
C PHE A 136 1.84 7.59 -11.18
N SER A 137 1.63 6.38 -11.67
CA SER A 137 1.13 5.22 -10.92
C SER A 137 2.28 4.46 -10.27
N LEU A 138 2.15 4.18 -8.97
CA LEU A 138 3.12 3.35 -8.25
C LEU A 138 3.18 1.94 -8.85
N GLU A 139 2.01 1.37 -9.15
CA GLU A 139 1.88 0.00 -9.67
C GLU A 139 2.35 -0.10 -11.12
N MET A 140 1.83 0.76 -12.00
CA MET A 140 2.00 0.62 -13.45
C MET A 140 3.31 1.22 -13.96
N ASP A 141 3.69 2.40 -13.45
CA ASP A 141 4.83 3.15 -13.98
C ASP A 141 6.13 2.83 -13.22
N PHE A 142 6.04 2.36 -11.97
CA PHE A 142 7.19 2.04 -11.14
C PHE A 142 7.32 0.53 -10.85
N LEU A 143 6.41 -0.07 -10.07
CA LEU A 143 6.55 -1.45 -9.61
C LEU A 143 6.60 -2.46 -10.77
N ALA A 144 5.73 -2.32 -11.78
CA ALA A 144 5.72 -3.20 -12.94
C ALA A 144 7.06 -3.18 -13.71
N GLN A 145 7.78 -2.06 -13.70
CA GLN A 145 9.07 -1.91 -14.37
C GLN A 145 10.23 -2.43 -13.51
N VAL A 146 10.21 -2.15 -12.21
CA VAL A 146 11.36 -2.38 -11.33
C VAL A 146 11.34 -3.78 -10.69
N VAL A 147 10.18 -4.33 -10.36
CA VAL A 147 10.06 -5.65 -9.73
C VAL A 147 10.71 -6.78 -10.54
N PRO A 148 10.64 -6.82 -11.89
CA PRO A 148 11.35 -7.84 -12.67
C PRO A 148 12.88 -7.68 -12.66
N GLN A 149 13.39 -6.48 -12.36
CA GLN A 149 14.80 -6.13 -12.49
C GLN A 149 15.53 -6.06 -11.14
N GLN A 150 14.79 -5.90 -10.04
CA GLN A 150 15.31 -5.74 -8.69
C GLN A 150 14.59 -6.68 -7.73
N ARG A 151 15.30 -7.10 -6.66
CA ARG A 151 14.70 -7.90 -5.59
C ARG A 151 13.59 -7.10 -4.86
N PHE A 152 12.38 -7.65 -4.89
CA PHE A 152 11.30 -7.35 -3.95
C PHE A 152 10.96 -8.61 -3.17
N ASP A 153 10.98 -8.50 -1.85
CA ASP A 153 10.57 -9.59 -0.97
C ASP A 153 9.04 -9.64 -0.86
N LEU A 154 8.52 -10.85 -0.72
CA LEU A 154 7.11 -11.12 -0.53
C LEU A 154 6.85 -11.37 0.96
N PHE A 155 5.95 -10.60 1.54
CA PHE A 155 5.37 -10.91 2.86
C PHE A 155 3.91 -11.33 2.68
N VAL A 156 3.54 -12.55 3.09
CA VAL A 156 2.17 -13.05 2.96
C VAL A 156 1.44 -12.90 4.28
N THR A 157 0.58 -11.88 4.39
CA THR A 157 -0.17 -11.58 5.61
C THR A 157 -1.25 -12.64 5.89
N GLN A 158 -1.36 -13.02 7.16
CA GLN A 158 -2.47 -13.81 7.69
C GLN A 158 -3.59 -12.92 8.24
N GLY A 159 -3.30 -11.63 8.43
CA GLY A 159 -4.22 -10.57 8.80
C GLY A 159 -5.52 -10.48 7.99
N HIS A 160 -6.52 -9.87 8.62
CA HIS A 160 -7.78 -9.52 7.97
C HIS A 160 -7.53 -8.51 6.86
N PHE A 161 -8.15 -8.75 5.69
CA PHE A 161 -8.03 -7.91 4.51
C PHE A 161 -9.42 -7.59 3.98
N ILE A 162 -9.69 -6.30 3.77
CA ILE A 162 -10.94 -5.81 3.20
C ILE A 162 -10.60 -4.69 2.20
N ASP A 163 -11.03 -4.84 0.96
CA ASP A 163 -10.92 -3.82 -0.08
C ASP A 163 -12.25 -3.05 -0.18
N ILE A 164 -12.25 -1.83 0.34
CA ILE A 164 -13.44 -0.96 0.41
C ILE A 164 -13.87 -0.50 -1.01
N GLY A 165 -12.96 -0.57 -2.00
CA GLY A 165 -13.27 -0.31 -3.40
C GLY A 165 -14.13 -1.40 -4.06
N VAL A 166 -14.22 -2.59 -3.46
CA VAL A 166 -15.06 -3.69 -3.94
C VAL A 166 -16.44 -3.61 -3.26
N PRO A 167 -17.56 -3.44 -4.00
CA PRO A 167 -18.88 -3.27 -3.39
C PRO A 167 -19.30 -4.37 -2.41
N ALA A 168 -18.90 -5.62 -2.68
CA ALA A 168 -19.18 -6.75 -1.80
C ALA A 168 -18.39 -6.67 -0.49
N ASP A 169 -17.13 -6.24 -0.55
CA ASP A 169 -16.27 -6.08 0.63
C ASP A 169 -16.66 -4.82 1.42
N TYR A 170 -17.10 -3.75 0.76
CA TYR A 170 -17.71 -2.58 1.43
C TYR A 170 -18.93 -2.96 2.29
N LEU A 171 -19.80 -3.84 1.78
CA LEU A 171 -20.95 -4.33 2.54
C LEU A 171 -20.51 -5.19 3.73
N ARG A 172 -19.49 -6.03 3.55
CA ARG A 172 -18.91 -6.85 4.63
C ARG A 172 -18.25 -5.98 5.70
N ALA A 173 -17.53 -4.92 5.32
CA ALA A 173 -16.83 -4.00 6.21
C ALA A 173 -17.77 -3.38 7.26
N GLN A 174 -19.01 -3.06 6.88
CA GLN A 174 -20.00 -2.48 7.80
C GLN A 174 -20.36 -3.39 8.97
N THR A 175 -20.25 -4.70 8.79
CA THR A 175 -20.54 -5.69 9.84
C THR A 175 -19.25 -6.15 10.53
N GLU A 176 -18.22 -6.49 9.75
CA GLU A 176 -16.98 -7.09 10.26
C GLU A 176 -16.12 -6.09 11.06
N LEU A 177 -16.04 -4.81 10.66
CA LEU A 177 -15.24 -3.82 11.38
C LEU A 177 -15.94 -3.29 12.64
N ALA A 178 -17.27 -3.40 12.73
CA ALA A 178 -18.01 -3.00 13.92
C ALA A 178 -17.71 -3.93 15.12
N GLU A 179 -17.31 -5.18 14.86
CA GLU A 179 -17.00 -6.18 15.88
C GLU A 179 -15.54 -6.11 16.39
N ILE A 180 -14.63 -5.50 15.62
CA ILE A 180 -13.20 -5.38 15.95
C ILE A 180 -12.92 -4.22 16.93
N GLY A 181 -13.90 -3.34 17.16
CA GLY A 181 -13.77 -2.12 17.98
C GLY A 181 -13.94 -2.28 19.50
N HIS A 182 -13.78 -3.49 20.06
CA HIS A 182 -13.91 -3.76 21.50
C HIS A 182 -12.62 -4.26 22.16
#